data_AF-A0A1F7MG42-F1
#
_entry.id   AF-A0A1F7MG42-F1
#
_cell.length_a   1.000
_cell.length_b   1.000
_cell.length_c   1.000
_cell.angle_alpha   90.00
_cell.angle_beta   90.00
_cell.angle_gamma   90.00
#
_symmetry.space_group_name_H-M   'P 1'
#
loop_
_entity.id
_entity.type
_entity.pdbx_description
1 polymer ?
#
loop_
_entity_poly.entity_id
_entity_poly.type
_entity_poly.pdbx_seq_one_letter_code
_entity_poly.pdbx_strand_id
1 'polypeptide(L)'
;MCQLVIDIAGELSARRGERFEDYTEAVRNLARDERFPGPLVRRLERLPGFRNVVIHGYVTLDLDRVVDALDTLQPVEEFAEIVRRLEPETDAGR
;
A
#
# COMPACT_ATOMS: atom_id res chain seq x y z
N MET A 1 -5.36 -4.92 -5.26
CA MET A 1 -4.41 -3.80 -5.21
C MET A 1 -4.21 -3.28 -3.79
N CYS A 2 -5.26 -2.83 -3.10
CA CYS A 2 -5.16 -2.32 -1.72
C CYS A 2 -4.51 -3.33 -0.77
N GLN A 3 -5.01 -4.57 -0.76
CA GLN A 3 -4.44 -5.64 0.08
C GLN A 3 -2.97 -5.91 -0.26
N LEU A 4 -2.58 -5.90 -1.54
CA LEU A 4 -1.20 -6.09 -1.96
C LEU A 4 -0.26 -4.99 -1.43
N VAL A 5 -0.68 -3.72 -1.47
CA VAL A 5 0.10 -2.62 -0.90
C VAL A 5 0.25 -2.79 0.61
N ILE A 6 -0.83 -3.19 1.30
CA ILE A 6 -0.83 -3.44 2.76
C ILE A 6 0.14 -4.57 3.11
N ASP A 7 0.07 -5.70 2.40
CA ASP A 7 0.88 -6.87 2.69
C ASP A 7 2.37 -6.58 2.47
N ILE A 8 2.73 -5.90 1.38
CA ILE A 8 4.12 -5.52 1.11
C ILE A 8 4.62 -4.46 2.10
N ALA A 9 3.80 -3.47 2.46
CA ALA A 9 4.18 -2.48 3.46
C ALA A 9 4.44 -3.13 4.83
N GLY A 10 3.58 -4.08 5.23
CA GLY A 10 3.76 -4.87 6.44
C GLY A 10 5.04 -5.73 6.42
N GLU A 11 5.32 -6.40 5.29
CA GLU A 11 6.55 -7.16 5.10
C GLU A 11 7.80 -6.27 5.20
N LEU A 12 7.79 -5.09 4.54
CA LEU A 12 8.89 -4.13 4.62
C LEU A 12 9.09 -3.59 6.04
N SER A 13 8.01 -3.34 6.79
CA SER A 13 8.09 -3.00 8.20
C SER A 13 8.70 -4.12 9.03
N ALA A 14 8.27 -5.37 8.81
CA ALA A 14 8.81 -6.53 9.52
C ALA A 14 10.31 -6.70 9.26
N ARG A 15 10.77 -6.54 8.01
CA ARG A 15 12.20 -6.57 7.66
C ARG A 15 13.03 -5.49 8.38
N ARG A 16 12.43 -4.34 8.68
CA ARG A 16 13.07 -3.24 9.43
C ARG A 16 12.88 -3.36 10.95
N GLY A 17 12.15 -4.37 11.44
CA GLY A 17 11.82 -4.51 12.87
C GLY A 17 10.83 -3.46 13.38
N GLU A 18 10.08 -2.83 12.49
CA GLU A 18 9.08 -1.83 12.81
C GLU A 18 7.78 -2.50 13.25
N ARG A 19 7.20 -1.99 14.34
CA ARG A 19 5.86 -2.40 14.79
C ARG A 19 4.82 -1.49 14.16
N PHE A 20 3.62 -2.03 13.98
CA PHE A 20 2.43 -1.29 13.60
C PHE A 20 1.21 -1.97 14.24
N GLU A 21 0.24 -1.19 14.66
CA GLU A 21 -1.00 -1.67 15.30
C GLU A 21 -2.11 -1.93 14.28
N ASP A 22 -2.06 -1.23 13.14
CA ASP A 22 -3.02 -1.40 12.06
C ASP A 22 -2.39 -1.24 10.66
N TYR A 23 -3.20 -1.51 9.63
CA TYR A 23 -2.76 -1.43 8.24
C TYR A 23 -2.41 -0.01 7.77
N THR A 24 -2.96 1.03 8.40
CA THR A 24 -2.62 2.42 8.10
C THR A 24 -1.21 2.73 8.62
N GLU A 25 -0.89 2.27 9.83
CA GLU A 25 0.46 2.37 10.38
C GLU A 25 1.48 1.58 9.57
N ALA A 26 1.14 0.39 9.08
CA ALA A 26 2.01 -0.37 8.18
C ALA A 26 2.38 0.45 6.93
N VAL A 27 1.42 1.18 6.35
CA VAL A 27 1.68 2.06 5.21
C VAL A 27 2.49 3.30 5.60
N ARG A 28 2.21 3.91 6.76
CA ARG A 28 2.97 5.07 7.27
C ARG A 28 4.44 4.77 7.49
N ASN A 29 4.74 3.55 7.90
CA ASN A 29 6.10 3.09 8.11
C ASN A 29 6.95 3.13 6.82
N LEU A 30 6.35 3.12 5.62
CA LEU A 30 7.07 3.33 4.38
C LEU A 30 7.86 4.65 4.37
N ALA A 31 7.36 5.70 5.04
CA ALA A 31 8.05 6.99 5.13
C ALA A 31 9.38 6.96 5.91
N ARG A 32 9.69 5.84 6.58
CA ARG A 32 10.99 5.60 7.24
C ARG A 32 12.08 5.23 6.25
N ASP A 33 11.70 4.90 5.02
CA ASP A 33 12.60 4.63 3.92
C ASP A 33 12.54 5.79 2.92
N GLU A 34 13.68 6.47 2.73
CA GLU A 34 13.81 7.67 1.89
C GLU A 34 13.38 7.46 0.44
N ARG A 35 13.34 6.21 -0.03
CA ARG A 35 12.89 5.85 -1.38
C ARG A 35 11.39 6.01 -1.55
N PHE A 36 10.62 6.12 -0.45
CA PHE A 36 9.18 6.39 -0.48
C PHE A 36 8.91 7.85 -0.09
N PRO A 37 8.63 8.73 -1.07
CA PRO A 37 8.37 10.13 -0.78
C PRO A 37 7.14 10.30 0.12
N GLY A 38 7.22 11.20 1.10
CA GLY A 38 6.09 11.50 2.00
C GLY A 38 4.75 11.80 1.30
N PRO A 39 4.71 12.54 0.17
CA PRO A 39 3.48 12.72 -0.60
C PRO A 39 2.87 11.42 -1.14
N LEU A 40 3.70 10.45 -1.56
CA LEU A 40 3.27 9.13 -2.01
C LEU A 40 2.65 8.35 -0.84
N VAL A 41 3.36 8.28 0.29
CA VAL A 41 2.89 7.58 1.50
C VAL A 41 1.53 8.11 1.94
N ARG A 42 1.35 9.43 2.01
CA ARG A 42 0.06 10.05 2.37
C ARG A 42 -1.10 9.67 1.44
N ARG A 43 -0.82 9.41 0.16
CA ARG A 43 -1.85 8.95 -0.79
C ARG A 43 -2.18 7.47 -0.55
N LEU A 44 -1.17 6.64 -0.32
CA LEU A 44 -1.32 5.21 -0.03
C LEU A 44 -2.03 4.93 1.30
N GLU A 45 -1.87 5.80 2.31
CA GLU A 45 -2.53 5.68 3.63
C GLU A 45 -4.07 5.59 3.56
N ARG A 46 -4.67 5.98 2.44
CA ARG A 46 -6.12 5.90 2.22
C ARG A 46 -6.58 4.50 1.82
N LEU A 47 -5.66 3.66 1.30
CA LEU A 47 -5.99 2.34 0.76
C LEU A 47 -6.52 1.35 1.79
N PRO A 48 -6.02 1.28 3.04
CA PRO A 48 -6.62 0.46 4.09
C PRO A 48 -8.09 0.82 4.37
N GLY A 49 -8.40 2.11 4.48
CA GLY A 49 -9.77 2.59 4.67
C GLY A 49 -10.67 2.26 3.49
N PHE A 50 -10.20 2.48 2.27
CA PHE A 50 -10.93 2.10 1.05
C PHE A 50 -11.20 0.58 1.00
N ARG A 51 -10.20 -0.24 1.29
CA ARG A 51 -10.32 -1.70 1.41
C ARG A 51 -11.40 -2.09 2.43
N ASN A 52 -11.47 -1.43 3.57
CA ASN A 52 -12.46 -1.70 4.60
C ASN A 52 -13.88 -1.38 4.13
N VAL A 53 -14.07 -0.25 3.46
CA VAL A 53 -15.38 0.15 2.89
C VAL A 53 -15.84 -0.86 1.82
N VAL A 54 -14.96 -1.25 0.90
CA VAL A 54 -15.30 -2.20 -0.18
C VAL A 54 -15.66 -3.58 0.38
N ILE A 55 -14.97 -4.06 1.41
CA ILE A 55 -15.15 -5.43 1.93
C ILE A 55 -16.28 -5.54 2.96
N HIS A 56 -16.61 -4.46 3.68
CA HIS A 56 -17.62 -4.51 4.73
C HIS A 56 -18.89 -3.71 4.40
N GLY A 57 -18.83 -2.78 3.44
CA GLY A 57 -19.91 -1.84 3.14
C GLY A 57 -20.96 -2.31 2.14
N TYR A 58 -20.99 -3.58 1.74
CA TYR A 58 -21.76 -4.08 0.58
C TYR A 58 -23.25 -3.65 0.49
N VAL A 59 -23.91 -3.37 1.62
CA VAL A 59 -25.34 -2.95 1.65
C VAL A 59 -25.52 -1.45 1.34
N THR A 60 -24.50 -0.63 1.58
CA THR A 60 -24.55 0.83 1.45
C THR A 60 -23.41 1.37 0.57
N LEU A 61 -22.77 0.49 -0.21
CA LEU A 61 -21.61 0.84 -1.00
C LEU A 61 -22.04 1.67 -2.21
N ASP A 62 -21.55 2.90 -2.27
CA ASP A 62 -21.67 3.77 -3.43
C ASP A 62 -20.64 3.33 -4.48
N LEU A 63 -21.10 2.59 -5.49
CA LEU A 63 -20.24 2.01 -6.53
C LEU A 63 -19.60 3.09 -7.41
N ASP A 64 -20.26 4.23 -7.62
CA ASP A 64 -19.73 5.32 -8.44
C ASP A 64 -18.46 5.90 -7.78
N ARG A 65 -18.50 6.11 -6.46
CA ARG A 65 -17.30 6.52 -5.70
C ARG A 65 -16.18 5.49 -5.71
N VAL A 66 -16.51 4.20 -5.79
CA VAL A 66 -15.50 3.13 -5.91
C VAL A 66 -14.84 3.19 -7.27
N VAL A 67 -15.62 3.38 -8.34
CA VAL A 67 -15.11 3.53 -9.71
C VAL A 67 -14.25 4.78 -9.84
N ASP A 68 -14.69 5.93 -9.32
CA ASP A 68 -13.91 7.17 -9.32
C ASP A 68 -12.55 6.99 -8.62
N ALA A 69 -12.49 6.19 -7.54
CA ALA A 69 -11.23 5.90 -6.86
C ALA A 69 -10.27 5.07 -7.72
N LEU A 70 -10.78 4.25 -8.65
CA LEU A 70 -9.99 3.47 -9.60
C LEU A 70 -9.32 4.33 -10.69
N ASP A 71 -9.73 5.59 -10.88
CA ASP A 71 -9.04 6.51 -11.78
C ASP A 71 -7.74 7.07 -11.17
N THR A 72 -7.43 6.72 -9.92
CA THR A 72 -6.28 7.26 -9.17
C THR A 72 -5.26 6.18 -8.77
N LEU A 73 -4.88 5.30 -9.70
CA LEU A 73 -3.95 4.19 -9.43
C LEU A 73 -2.47 4.54 -9.48
N GLN A 74 -2.11 5.72 -9.98
CA GLN A 74 -0.72 6.20 -10.05
C GLN A 74 0.10 5.95 -8.76
N PRO A 75 -0.41 6.21 -7.54
CA PRO A 75 0.36 5.94 -6.32
C PRO A 75 0.72 4.44 -6.14
N VAL A 76 -0.18 3.54 -6.55
CA VAL A 76 0.06 2.09 -6.47
C VAL A 76 1.14 1.67 -7.47
N GLU A 77 1.16 2.28 -8.65
CA GLU A 77 2.17 2.05 -9.68
C GLU A 77 3.55 2.54 -9.23
N GLU A 78 3.65 3.77 -8.71
CA GLU A 78 4.88 4.33 -8.14
C GLU A 78 5.43 3.47 -7.00
N PHE A 79 4.54 3.03 -6.10
CA PHE A 79 4.88 2.09 -5.03
C PHE A 79 5.48 0.80 -5.60
N ALA A 80 4.83 0.19 -6.59
CA ALA A 80 5.29 -1.06 -7.19
C ALA A 80 6.65 -0.89 -7.86
N GLU A 81 6.91 0.24 -8.53
CA GLU A 81 8.22 0.52 -9.10
C GLU A 81 9.32 0.67 -8.06
N ILE A 82 9.04 1.37 -6.95
CA ILE A 82 9.99 1.47 -5.85
C ILE A 82 10.32 0.07 -5.34
N VAL A 83 9.30 -0.74 -5.02
CA VAL A 83 9.47 -2.11 -4.53
C VAL A 83 10.25 -2.98 -5.52
N ARG A 84 9.98 -2.91 -6.82
CA ARG A 84 10.78 -3.63 -7.84
C ARG A 84 12.25 -3.24 -7.84
N ARG A 85 12.57 -1.98 -7.55
CA ARG A 85 13.95 -1.50 -7.42
C ARG A 85 14.60 -1.90 -6.08
N LEU A 86 13.80 -2.24 -5.06
CA LEU A 86 14.30 -2.74 -3.77
C LEU A 86 14.82 -4.17 -3.85
N GLU A 87 14.15 -4.99 -4.66
CA GLU A 87 14.54 -6.38 -4.88
C GLU A 87 15.63 -6.39 -5.97
N PRO A 88 16.91 -6.63 -5.66
CA PRO A 88 17.86 -6.98 -6.71
C PRO A 88 17.29 -8.21 -7.43
N GLU A 89 17.47 -8.29 -8.76
CA GLU A 89 17.15 -9.49 -9.54
C GLU A 89 17.59 -10.70 -8.73
N THR A 90 16.61 -11.42 -8.17
CA THR A 90 16.91 -12.60 -7.38
C THR A 90 17.47 -13.58 -8.38
N ASP A 91 18.79 -13.74 -8.32
CA ASP A 91 19.54 -14.68 -9.11
C ASP A 91 18.84 -16.04 -9.07
N ALA A 92 18.83 -16.67 -10.24
CA ALA A 92 18.23 -17.96 -10.49
C ALA A 92 18.77 -18.99 -9.47
N GLY A 93 17.95 -19.44 -8.53
CA GLY A 93 18.34 -20.54 -7.66
C GLY A 93 17.67 -20.55 -6.28
N ARG A 94 16.42 -20.97 -6.23
CA ARG A 94 15.91 -21.83 -5.15
C ARG A 94 14.84 -22.75 -5.69
#